data_AF-A0A318XLT6-F1
#
_entry.id   AF-A0A318XLT6-F1
#
_cell.length_a   1.000
_cell.length_b   1.000
_cell.length_c   1.000
_cell.angle_alpha   90.00
_cell.angle_beta   90.00
_cell.angle_gamma   90.00
#
_symmetry.space_group_name_H-M   'P 1'
#
loop_
_entity.id
_entity.type
_entity.pdbx_description
1 polymer ?
#
loop_
_entity_poly.entity_id
_entity_poly.type
_entity_poly.pdbx_seq_one_letter_code
_entity_poly.pdbx_strand_id
1 'polypeptide(L)'
;MFVQRLKLIVPVDKTVDAILLDSGEHDKIECYQGNKAVNNFGLTVHGSGTWVKGTIKGTLEAYDYKAVYEVYNLKESESANYWFVSYRQDKSHDELKKTFEDSHKVNLNYDLSFMIQGNDYDINSVFICYEVIRLVVNGVTKDFVVTNPSSSSAMSPDGSAYPGGFKPVE
;
A
#
# COMPACT_ATOMS: atom_id res chain seq x y z
N MET A 1 -3.52 3.36 -21.22
CA MET A 1 -2.64 3.19 -20.04
C MET A 1 -3.21 2.09 -19.16
N PHE A 2 -2.42 1.07 -18.83
CA PHE A 2 -2.88 -0.09 -18.06
C PHE A 2 -2.33 -0.01 -16.63
N VAL A 3 -3.21 -0.12 -15.63
CA VAL A 3 -2.83 -0.29 -14.23
C VAL A 3 -3.04 -1.75 -13.87
N GLN A 4 -1.97 -2.44 -13.48
CA GLN A 4 -2.04 -3.82 -13.02
C GLN A 4 -2.13 -3.87 -11.48
N ARG A 5 -2.96 -4.76 -10.95
CA ARG A 5 -3.03 -5.01 -9.49
C ARG A 5 -2.00 -6.06 -9.12
N LEU A 6 -1.08 -5.72 -8.22
CA LEU A 6 -0.19 -6.66 -7.56
C LEU A 6 -0.74 -6.99 -6.17
N LYS A 7 -0.52 -8.22 -5.73
CA LYS A 7 -0.68 -8.58 -4.32
C LYS A 7 0.71 -8.71 -3.73
N LEU A 8 1.15 -7.71 -2.95
CA LEU A 8 2.30 -7.91 -2.08
C LEU A 8 1.76 -8.47 -0.76
N ILE A 9 2.23 -9.65 -0.40
CA ILE A 9 2.06 -10.26 0.91
C ILE A 9 3.46 -10.73 1.26
N VAL A 10 4.04 -10.29 2.37
CA VAL A 10 5.27 -10.98 2.82
C VAL A 10 5.26 -11.03 4.34
N PRO A 11 5.34 -12.26 4.88
CA PRO A 11 6.59 -12.66 5.51
C PRO A 11 6.88 -14.18 5.44
N VAL A 12 7.85 -14.60 4.62
CA VAL A 12 8.97 -15.46 5.07
C VAL A 12 10.18 -15.02 4.25
N ASP A 13 11.25 -14.62 4.94
CA ASP A 13 12.59 -14.26 4.44
C ASP A 13 12.74 -14.02 2.93
N LYS A 14 13.14 -12.79 2.63
CA LYS A 14 13.68 -12.25 1.37
C LYS A 14 12.76 -11.20 0.75
N THR A 15 13.35 -10.02 0.62
CA THR A 15 13.10 -9.05 -0.44
C THR A 15 12.44 -9.71 -1.64
N VAL A 16 11.19 -9.35 -1.92
CA VAL A 16 10.57 -9.69 -3.20
C VAL A 16 11.32 -8.88 -4.24
N ASP A 17 12.24 -9.56 -4.93
CA ASP A 17 12.85 -9.06 -6.15
C ASP A 17 11.74 -8.52 -7.03
N ALA A 18 11.91 -7.26 -7.44
CA ALA A 18 11.02 -6.58 -8.35
C ALA A 18 10.75 -7.52 -9.53
N ILE A 19 9.47 -7.66 -9.90
CA ILE A 19 9.09 -8.33 -11.14
C ILE A 19 9.81 -7.56 -12.25
N LEU A 20 10.88 -8.16 -12.80
CA LEU A 20 11.58 -7.65 -13.96
C LEU A 20 10.59 -7.70 -15.13
N LEU A 21 10.09 -6.53 -15.51
CA LEU A 21 9.29 -6.35 -16.69
C LEU A 21 10.23 -5.96 -17.82
N ASP A 22 10.47 -6.94 -18.70
CA ASP A 22 11.11 -6.73 -19.98
C ASP A 22 10.14 -5.93 -20.86
N SER A 23 10.30 -4.61 -20.88
CA SER A 23 9.73 -3.77 -21.92
C SER A 23 10.81 -2.87 -22.47
N GLY A 24 11.30 -3.19 -23.68
CA GLY A 24 12.28 -2.42 -24.45
C GLY A 24 11.81 -1.04 -24.93
N GLU A 25 10.90 -0.38 -24.20
CA GLU A 25 10.54 1.03 -24.40
C GLU A 25 11.13 1.88 -23.27
N HIS A 26 12.17 2.64 -23.60
CA HIS A 26 12.97 3.47 -22.68
C HIS A 26 12.27 4.74 -22.14
N ASP A 27 10.95 4.86 -22.31
CA ASP A 27 10.16 6.03 -21.85
C ASP A 27 8.77 5.68 -21.30
N LYS A 28 8.52 4.41 -20.97
CA LYS A 28 7.23 3.95 -20.49
C LYS A 28 7.14 4.03 -18.96
N ILE A 29 6.06 4.65 -18.46
CA ILE A 29 5.68 4.59 -17.04
C ILE A 29 4.66 3.46 -16.85
N GLU A 30 4.97 2.51 -15.99
CA GLU A 30 4.05 1.45 -15.58
C GLU A 30 3.69 1.60 -14.11
N CYS A 31 2.40 1.46 -13.80
CA CYS A 31 1.88 1.68 -12.45
C CYS A 31 1.18 0.43 -11.93
N TYR A 32 1.46 0.10 -10.67
CA TYR A 32 0.91 -1.05 -10.00
C TYR A 32 0.32 -0.66 -8.64
N GLN A 33 -0.85 -1.22 -8.33
CA GLN A 33 -1.50 -1.10 -7.03
C GLN A 33 -1.27 -2.38 -6.23
N GLY A 34 -0.78 -2.26 -4.99
CA GLY A 34 -0.65 -3.39 -4.08
C GLY A 34 -0.86 -3.00 -2.63
N ASN A 35 -0.56 -3.93 -1.72
CA ASN A 35 -0.58 -3.71 -0.28
C ASN A 35 0.75 -4.17 0.31
N LYS A 36 1.23 -3.55 1.39
CA LYS A 36 2.45 -3.96 2.11
C LYS A 36 2.17 -4.03 3.59
N ALA A 37 2.50 -5.16 4.21
CA ALA A 37 2.47 -5.31 5.66
C ALA A 37 3.60 -4.49 6.30
N VAL A 38 3.28 -3.71 7.33
CA VAL A 38 4.23 -2.80 7.99
C VAL A 38 5.08 -3.49 9.04
N ASN A 39 4.59 -4.61 9.62
CA ASN A 39 5.30 -5.58 10.47
C ASN A 39 4.28 -6.66 10.89
N ASN A 40 4.75 -7.86 11.25
CA ASN A 40 3.89 -9.01 11.61
C ASN A 40 3.16 -8.79 12.95
N PHE A 41 2.04 -8.06 12.92
CA PHE A 41 1.16 -7.92 14.07
C PHE A 41 -0.05 -8.83 13.90
N GLY A 42 0.09 -10.08 14.34
CA GLY A 42 -1.04 -11.00 14.45
C GLY A 42 -1.93 -10.57 15.62
N LEU A 43 -3.13 -10.07 15.34
CA LEU A 43 -4.17 -9.91 16.35
C LEU A 43 -5.09 -11.12 16.35
N THR A 44 -5.23 -11.76 17.51
CA THR A 44 -6.21 -12.83 17.70
C THR A 44 -7.53 -12.26 18.16
N VAL A 45 -8.55 -12.44 17.32
CA VAL A 45 -9.92 -12.01 17.60
C VAL A 45 -10.76 -13.26 17.84
N HIS A 46 -11.32 -13.38 19.04
CA HIS A 46 -12.22 -14.47 19.41
C HIS A 46 -13.68 -13.98 19.42
N GLY A 47 -14.56 -14.77 18.80
CA GLY A 47 -16.00 -14.51 18.79
C GLY A 47 -16.46 -13.69 17.59
N SER A 48 -17.30 -14.28 16.75
CA SER A 48 -17.89 -13.61 15.60
C SER A 48 -18.69 -12.38 15.99
N GLY A 49 -18.59 -11.33 15.17
CA GLY A 49 -19.32 -10.09 15.35
C GLY A 49 -18.71 -9.11 16.36
N THR A 50 -17.80 -9.55 17.23
CA THR A 50 -17.17 -8.69 18.26
C THR A 50 -16.11 -7.80 17.65
N TRP A 51 -16.16 -6.50 17.94
CA TRP A 51 -15.12 -5.55 17.52
C TRP A 51 -14.07 -5.37 18.61
N VAL A 52 -12.80 -5.49 18.23
CA VAL A 52 -11.64 -5.24 19.08
C VAL A 52 -10.91 -4.01 18.55
N LYS A 53 -10.48 -3.13 19.46
CA LYS A 53 -9.65 -1.97 19.12
C LYS A 53 -8.18 -2.38 19.14
N GLY A 54 -7.43 -1.92 18.14
CA GLY A 54 -5.99 -2.09 18.04
C GLY A 54 -5.32 -0.77 17.67
N THR A 55 -4.03 -0.69 17.97
CA THR A 55 -3.18 0.42 17.53
C THR A 55 -1.85 -0.16 17.06
N ILE A 56 -1.38 0.27 15.89
CA ILE A 56 -0.01 -0.01 15.42
C ILE A 56 0.72 1.30 15.21
N LYS A 57 1.97 1.35 15.64
CA LYS A 57 2.86 2.51 15.45
C LYS A 57 4.24 2.03 15.05
N GLY A 58 4.94 2.83 14.26
CA GLY A 58 6.33 2.55 13.91
C GLY A 58 6.83 3.44 12.78
N THR A 59 7.96 3.04 12.24
CA THR A 59 8.63 3.74 11.15
C THR A 59 9.01 2.74 10.07
N LEU A 60 8.81 3.12 8.81
CA LEU A 60 9.16 2.34 7.63
C LEU A 60 10.03 3.18 6.70
N GLU A 61 11.15 2.63 6.25
CA GLU A 61 11.91 3.23 5.15
C GLU A 61 11.23 2.92 3.81
N ALA A 62 10.74 3.94 3.11
CA ALA A 62 10.10 3.84 1.79
C ALA A 62 10.26 5.14 0.99
N TYR A 63 9.90 5.14 -0.30
CA TYR A 63 9.85 6.38 -1.07
C TYR A 63 8.68 7.25 -0.60
N ASP A 64 8.90 8.56 -0.54
CA ASP A 64 7.90 9.51 -0.07
C ASP A 64 6.69 9.56 -1.02
N TYR A 65 5.56 9.01 -0.58
CA TYR A 65 4.33 8.99 -1.39
C TYR A 65 3.71 10.38 -1.58
N LYS A 66 4.07 11.35 -0.73
CA LYS A 66 3.54 12.72 -0.82
C LYS A 66 3.93 13.37 -2.13
N ALA A 67 5.16 13.15 -2.58
CA ALA A 67 5.66 13.67 -3.85
C ALA A 67 4.80 13.20 -5.04
N VAL A 68 4.39 11.93 -5.07
CA VAL A 68 3.53 11.44 -6.17
C VAL A 68 2.07 11.88 -6.03
N TYR A 69 1.62 12.22 -4.81
CA TYR A 69 0.30 12.81 -4.58
C TYR A 69 0.22 14.26 -5.07
N GLU A 70 1.28 15.03 -4.89
CA GLU A 70 1.36 16.43 -5.31
C GLU A 70 1.13 16.59 -6.82
N VAL A 71 1.64 15.65 -7.64
CA VAL A 71 1.42 15.61 -9.11
C VAL A 71 -0.07 15.69 -9.46
N TYR A 72 -0.94 15.13 -8.63
CA TYR A 72 -2.40 15.11 -8.85
C TYR A 72 -3.18 15.97 -7.86
N ASN A 73 -2.50 16.87 -7.13
CA ASN A 73 -3.09 17.73 -6.10
C ASN A 73 -3.92 16.96 -5.05
N LEU A 74 -3.48 15.75 -4.71
CA LEU A 74 -4.15 14.90 -3.72
C LEU A 74 -3.71 15.25 -2.29
N LYS A 75 -4.64 15.18 -1.35
CA LYS A 75 -4.36 15.38 0.08
C LYS A 75 -3.71 14.13 0.64
N GLU A 76 -2.77 14.31 1.57
CA GLU A 76 -2.06 13.19 2.22
C GLU A 76 -2.98 12.20 2.95
N SER A 77 -4.22 12.58 3.26
CA SER A 77 -5.23 11.73 3.91
C SER A 77 -6.08 10.91 2.93
N GLU A 78 -5.99 11.16 1.61
CA GLU A 78 -6.75 10.42 0.60
C GLU A 78 -6.17 9.02 0.37
N SER A 79 -7.04 8.04 0.12
CA SER A 79 -6.62 6.67 -0.21
C SER A 79 -5.78 6.64 -1.48
N ALA A 80 -4.81 5.72 -1.56
CA ALA A 80 -4.02 5.49 -2.77
C ALA A 80 -4.90 5.17 -3.99
N ASN A 81 -6.11 4.64 -3.78
CA ASN A 81 -7.07 4.43 -4.86
C ASN A 81 -7.44 5.72 -5.61
N TYR A 82 -7.50 6.88 -4.93
CA TYR A 82 -7.70 8.16 -5.61
C TYR A 82 -6.55 8.51 -6.54
N TRP A 83 -5.31 8.24 -6.13
CA TRP A 83 -4.13 8.38 -6.99
C TRP A 83 -4.25 7.56 -8.27
N PHE A 84 -4.67 6.29 -8.17
CA PHE A 84 -4.86 5.45 -9.37
C PHE A 84 -5.99 5.93 -10.27
N VAL A 85 -7.05 6.51 -9.70
CA VAL A 85 -8.13 7.13 -10.49
C VAL A 85 -7.61 8.36 -11.23
N SER A 86 -6.88 9.25 -10.56
CA SER A 86 -6.27 10.44 -11.16
C SER A 86 -5.28 10.07 -12.27
N TYR A 87 -4.37 9.12 -12.01
CA TYR A 87 -3.41 8.63 -13.01
C TYR A 87 -4.09 8.09 -14.28
N ARG A 88 -5.25 7.44 -14.15
CA ARG A 88 -6.00 6.93 -15.33
C ARG A 88 -6.63 8.04 -16.18
N GLN A 89 -6.91 9.19 -15.57
CA GLN A 89 -7.63 10.29 -16.20
C GLN A 89 -6.69 11.37 -16.75
N ASP A 90 -5.49 11.49 -16.17
CA ASP A 90 -4.54 12.57 -16.44
C ASP A 90 -3.36 12.11 -17.33
N LYS A 91 -2.77 13.05 -18.07
CA LYS A 91 -1.62 12.86 -18.97
C LYS A 91 -0.32 13.48 -18.43
N SER A 92 -0.24 13.81 -17.15
CA SER A 92 0.93 14.41 -16.47
C SER A 92 2.14 13.47 -16.35
N HIS A 93 2.45 12.70 -17.38
CA HIS A 93 3.52 11.70 -17.38
C HIS A 93 4.91 12.30 -17.19
N ASP A 94 5.19 13.46 -17.80
CA ASP A 94 6.50 14.11 -17.67
C ASP A 94 6.77 14.57 -16.23
N GLU A 95 5.75 15.12 -15.58
CA GLU A 95 5.82 15.53 -14.18
C GLU A 95 5.95 14.32 -13.24
N LEU A 96 5.20 13.25 -13.52
CA LEU A 96 5.32 12.01 -12.76
C LEU A 96 6.70 11.35 -12.93
N LYS A 97 7.27 11.39 -14.14
CA LYS A 97 8.61 10.88 -14.42
C LYS A 97 9.68 11.68 -13.69
N LYS A 98 9.58 13.01 -13.71
CA LYS A 98 10.48 13.88 -12.95
C LYS A 98 10.37 13.62 -11.45
N THR A 99 9.15 13.53 -10.93
CA THR A 99 8.88 13.19 -9.53
C THR A 99 9.46 11.82 -9.17
N PHE A 100 9.31 10.84 -10.06
CA PHE A 100 9.93 9.53 -9.91
C PHE A 100 11.45 9.65 -9.83
N GLU A 101 12.10 10.38 -10.73
CA GLU A 101 13.57 10.55 -10.74
C GLU A 101 14.08 11.24 -9.47
N ASP A 102 13.44 12.32 -9.04
CA ASP A 102 13.80 13.14 -7.88
C ASP A 102 13.45 12.48 -6.53
N SER A 103 12.60 11.45 -6.53
CA SER A 103 12.16 10.79 -5.31
C SER A 103 13.30 10.04 -4.59
N HIS A 104 13.35 10.21 -3.28
CA HIS A 104 14.29 9.56 -2.39
C HIS A 104 13.54 8.80 -1.28
N LYS A 105 14.24 7.87 -0.64
CA LYS A 105 13.70 7.17 0.51
C LYS A 105 13.68 8.09 1.72
N VAL A 106 12.62 8.01 2.50
CA VAL A 106 12.43 8.71 3.76
C VAL A 106 11.95 7.73 4.83
N ASN A 107 12.10 8.13 6.09
CA ASN A 107 11.52 7.42 7.22
C ASN A 107 10.06 7.87 7.38
N LEU A 108 9.13 7.04 6.90
CA LEU A 108 7.70 7.27 7.06
C LEU A 108 7.25 6.76 8.43
N ASN A 109 6.73 7.66 9.26
CA ASN A 109 6.08 7.28 10.51
C ASN A 109 4.64 6.88 10.22
N TYR A 110 4.23 5.75 10.78
CA TYR A 110 2.85 5.31 10.75
C TYR A 110 2.32 5.21 12.18
N ASP A 111 1.12 5.71 12.38
CA ASP A 111 0.35 5.62 13.63
C ASP A 111 -1.11 5.39 13.23
N LEU A 112 -1.58 4.16 13.44
CA LEU A 112 -2.90 3.75 13.03
C LEU A 112 -3.62 3.12 14.22
N SER A 113 -4.70 3.77 14.63
CA SER A 113 -5.73 3.16 15.45
C SER A 113 -6.78 2.53 14.55
N PHE A 114 -7.29 1.37 14.92
CA PHE A 114 -8.27 0.64 14.11
C PHE A 114 -9.18 -0.23 14.98
N MET A 115 -10.28 -0.67 14.36
CA MET A 115 -11.17 -1.69 14.88
C MET A 115 -11.17 -2.89 13.94
N ILE A 116 -11.06 -4.09 14.49
CA ILE A 116 -11.18 -5.35 13.77
C ILE A 116 -12.34 -6.16 14.34
N GLN A 117 -13.17 -6.72 13.47
CA GLN A 117 -14.28 -7.57 13.85
C GLN A 117 -13.88 -9.03 13.80
N GLY A 118 -14.26 -9.83 14.79
CA GLY A 118 -14.12 -11.28 14.77
C GLY A 118 -14.92 -11.90 13.62
N ASN A 119 -14.43 -13.02 13.11
CA ASN A 119 -15.02 -13.76 11.99
C ASN A 119 -15.33 -15.21 12.39
N ASP A 120 -16.20 -15.87 11.62
CA ASP A 120 -16.58 -17.29 11.81
C ASP A 120 -15.69 -18.27 11.02
N TYR A 121 -14.59 -17.80 10.42
CA TYR A 121 -13.75 -18.58 9.49
C TYR A 121 -12.46 -19.10 10.15
N ASP A 122 -12.42 -19.21 11.48
CA ASP A 122 -11.26 -19.63 12.28
C ASP A 122 -9.97 -18.81 12.03
N ILE A 123 -10.08 -17.64 11.40
CA ILE A 123 -8.94 -16.75 11.16
C ILE A 123 -8.65 -16.00 12.45
N ASN A 124 -7.63 -16.48 13.15
CA ASN A 124 -7.18 -15.99 14.46
C ASN A 124 -5.98 -15.04 14.38
N SER A 125 -5.58 -14.65 13.18
CA SER A 125 -4.47 -13.74 12.94
C SER A 125 -4.73 -12.96 11.67
N VAL A 126 -4.35 -11.68 11.70
CA VAL A 126 -4.46 -10.77 10.55
C VAL A 126 -3.17 -10.01 10.36
N PHE A 127 -2.98 -9.48 9.16
CA PHE A 127 -1.92 -8.54 8.84
C PHE A 127 -2.54 -7.19 8.55
N ILE A 128 -2.02 -6.16 9.21
CA ILE A 128 -2.38 -4.78 8.88
C ILE A 128 -1.44 -4.30 7.78
N CYS A 129 -2.04 -3.84 6.68
CA CYS A 129 -1.34 -3.47 5.46
C CYS A 129 -1.65 -2.03 5.07
N TYR A 130 -0.72 -1.39 4.36
CA TYR A 130 -0.95 -0.13 3.65
C TYR A 130 -0.92 -0.34 2.14
N GLU A 131 -1.72 0.44 1.40
CA GLU A 131 -1.67 0.45 -0.06
C GLU A 131 -0.30 0.96 -0.54
N VAL A 132 0.13 0.42 -1.69
CA VAL A 132 1.40 0.76 -2.34
C VAL A 132 1.12 1.21 -3.77
N ILE A 133 1.71 2.34 -4.12
CA ILE A 133 1.87 2.80 -5.50
C ILE A 133 3.26 2.40 -5.95
N ARG A 134 3.34 1.45 -6.87
CA ARG A 134 4.59 1.06 -7.50
C ARG A 134 4.67 1.70 -8.88
N LEU A 135 5.74 2.45 -9.10
CA LEU A 135 6.08 3.02 -10.39
C LEU A 135 7.27 2.27 -10.96
N VAL A 136 7.21 1.95 -12.25
CA VAL A 136 8.33 1.43 -13.03
C VAL A 136 8.60 2.40 -14.16
N VAL A 137 9.81 2.96 -14.17
CA VAL A 137 10.28 3.88 -15.20
C VAL A 137 11.64 3.39 -15.66
N ASN A 138 11.77 3.09 -16.94
CA ASN A 138 13.04 2.68 -17.57
C ASN A 138 13.69 1.49 -16.85
N GLY A 139 12.88 0.52 -16.43
CA GLY A 139 13.31 -0.67 -15.68
C GLY A 139 13.62 -0.43 -14.20
N VAL A 140 13.61 0.82 -13.72
CA VAL A 140 13.79 1.15 -12.31
C VAL A 140 12.43 1.09 -11.62
N THR A 141 12.36 0.38 -10.50
CA THR A 141 11.13 0.24 -9.69
C THR A 141 11.25 1.08 -8.41
N LYS A 142 10.23 1.89 -8.10
CA LYS A 142 10.10 2.59 -6.82
C LYS A 142 8.72 2.33 -6.21
N ASP A 143 8.72 1.96 -4.93
CA ASP A 143 7.52 1.67 -4.14
C ASP A 143 7.24 2.80 -3.17
N PHE A 144 6.11 3.48 -3.39
CA PHE A 144 5.58 4.54 -2.56
C PHE A 144 4.50 3.95 -1.65
N VAL A 145 4.81 3.81 -0.36
CA VAL A 145 3.91 3.21 0.63
C VAL A 145 3.06 4.31 1.25
N VAL A 146 1.74 4.21 1.11
CA VAL A 146 0.81 5.25 1.56
C VAL A 146 0.40 4.98 3.00
N THR A 147 1.15 5.54 3.95
CA THR A 147 1.00 5.26 5.39
C THR A 147 -0.13 6.04 6.09
N ASN A 148 -1.22 6.33 5.39
CA ASN A 148 -2.39 7.01 5.94
C ASN A 148 -3.51 6.01 6.31
N PRO A 149 -4.45 6.37 7.21
CA PRO A 149 -5.52 5.46 7.62
C PRO A 149 -6.43 5.03 6.46
N SER A 150 -6.75 5.94 5.53
CA SER A 150 -7.60 5.67 4.36
C SER A 150 -7.03 4.61 3.41
N SER A 151 -5.71 4.42 3.42
CA SER A 151 -4.97 3.43 2.63
C SER A 151 -4.61 2.20 3.44
N SER A 152 -5.22 2.00 4.62
CA SER A 152 -4.98 0.83 5.45
C SER A 152 -6.04 -0.25 5.26
N SER A 153 -5.64 -1.51 5.40
CA SER A 153 -6.55 -2.66 5.33
C SER A 153 -6.08 -3.80 6.24
N ALA A 154 -6.95 -4.77 6.47
CA ALA A 154 -6.59 -6.04 7.08
C ALA A 154 -6.61 -7.16 6.03
N MET A 155 -5.58 -8.00 6.08
CA MET A 155 -5.46 -9.20 5.27
C MET A 155 -5.35 -10.44 6.13
N SER A 156 -5.88 -11.55 5.62
CA SER A 156 -5.68 -12.88 6.17
C SER A 156 -4.24 -13.36 5.94
N PRO A 157 -3.76 -14.41 6.63
CA PRO A 157 -2.39 -14.91 6.44
C PRO A 157 -2.07 -15.46 5.05
N ASP A 158 -3.07 -15.89 4.30
CA ASP A 158 -2.96 -16.25 2.88
C ASP A 158 -2.95 -15.02 1.95
N GLY A 159 -3.08 -13.82 2.53
CA GLY A 159 -3.18 -12.53 1.87
C GLY A 159 -4.44 -12.30 1.04
N SER A 160 -5.47 -13.09 1.29
CA SER A 160 -6.84 -12.70 0.95
C SER A 160 -7.29 -11.52 1.82
N ALA A 161 -8.32 -10.81 1.39
CA ALA A 161 -8.95 -9.80 2.22
C ALA A 161 -9.47 -10.46 3.50
N TYR A 162 -9.25 -9.83 4.65
CA TYR A 162 -9.79 -10.33 5.90
C TYR A 162 -11.34 -10.39 5.81
N PRO A 163 -11.98 -11.54 6.08
CA PRO A 163 -13.41 -11.71 5.87
C PRO A 163 -14.28 -11.04 6.96
N GLY A 164 -13.68 -10.65 8.08
CA GLY A 164 -14.33 -9.80 9.06
C GLY A 164 -14.25 -8.32 8.68
N GLY A 165 -14.88 -7.45 9.48
CA GLY A 165 -14.75 -6.01 9.33
C GLY A 165 -13.38 -5.47 9.76
N PHE A 166 -12.86 -4.49 9.03
CA PHE A 166 -11.73 -3.65 9.42
C PHE A 166 -12.12 -2.18 9.24
N LYS A 167 -11.82 -1.36 10.24
CA LYS A 167 -12.11 0.08 10.22
C LYS A 167 -10.92 0.86 10.80
N PRO A 168 -10.22 1.69 10.01
CA PRO A 168 -9.34 2.70 10.59
C PRO A 168 -10.16 3.64 11.49
N VAL A 169 -9.56 4.08 12.60
CA VAL A 169 -10.13 5.06 13.52
C VAL A 169 -9.24 6.30 13.44
N GLU A 170 -9.84 7.43 13.07
CA GLU A 170 -9.19 8.76 13.10
C GLU A 170 -9.06 9.30 14.52
#